data_AF-A0A132BVQ5-F1
#
_entry.id   AF-A0A132BVQ5-F1
#
_cell.length_a   1.000
_cell.length_b   1.000
_cell.length_c   1.000
_cell.angle_alpha   90.00
_cell.angle_beta   90.00
_cell.angle_gamma   90.00
#
_symmetry.space_group_name_H-M   'P 1'
#
loop_
_entity.id
_entity.type
_entity.pdbx_description
1 polymer ?
#
loop_
_entity_poly.entity_id
_entity_poly.type
_entity_poly.pdbx_seq_one_letter_code
_entity_poly.pdbx_strand_id
1 'polypeptide(L)'
;MMLIFTSQALAYVAVPKTGTTAIQLALRPHADIVFKKAQKHLTARRFHRRIRPFVHETFGIRLESFAMLRDPEDHLRSWYKYRTRDEIRDKPEFAGHLSFDAFVNAVLSDDPPACAQIGSQMAMLTGRGGRILVDHLIAYERWDQLETFLVDRFQQRITFEPQNVSPFVTAELEPRTRARLQAARRAEVDLHARLMDAEGKLAPRTGQAPL
;
A
#
# COMPACT_ATOMS: atom_id res chain seq x y z
N MET A 1 6.01 7.64 -0.03
CA MET A 1 6.09 9.00 -0.58
C MET A 1 4.86 9.20 -1.46
N MET A 2 4.26 10.39 -1.53
CA MET A 2 3.24 10.69 -2.53
C MET A 2 3.89 11.37 -3.74
N LEU A 3 3.55 10.90 -4.93
CA LEU A 3 4.00 11.45 -6.22
C LEU A 3 2.78 11.97 -6.97
N ILE A 4 2.91 13.12 -7.63
CA ILE A 4 1.89 13.68 -8.52
C ILE A 4 2.53 13.93 -9.87
N PHE A 5 1.77 13.58 -10.90
CA PHE A 5 2.13 13.63 -12.31
C PHE A 5 1.06 14.48 -13.01
N THR A 6 1.33 15.76 -13.20
CA THR A 6 0.34 16.72 -13.72
C THR A 6 0.00 16.42 -15.17
N SER A 7 1.00 16.08 -15.98
CA SER A 7 0.82 15.69 -17.40
C SER A 7 -0.07 14.45 -17.56
N GLN A 8 -0.03 13.53 -16.60
CA GLN A 8 -0.83 12.30 -16.58
C GLN A 8 -2.12 12.43 -15.76
N ALA A 9 -2.38 13.59 -15.16
CA ALA A 9 -3.45 13.82 -14.19
C ALA A 9 -3.55 12.68 -13.15
N LEU A 10 -2.40 12.24 -12.62
CA LEU A 10 -2.30 11.05 -11.77
C LEU A 10 -1.56 11.34 -10.45
N ALA A 11 -1.97 10.67 -9.38
CA ALA A 11 -1.26 10.66 -8.10
C ALA A 11 -1.04 9.24 -7.57
N TYR A 12 0.15 8.99 -7.02
CA TYR A 12 0.47 7.74 -6.33
C TYR A 12 0.23 7.84 -4.83
N VAL A 13 -0.69 7.04 -4.29
CA VAL A 13 -0.95 6.90 -2.85
C VAL A 13 -0.17 5.67 -2.32
N ALA A 14 1.01 5.91 -1.77
CA ALA A 14 1.89 4.85 -1.30
C ALA A 14 1.42 4.19 -0.01
N VAL A 15 0.89 2.96 -0.11
CA VAL A 15 0.60 2.08 1.03
C VAL A 15 1.91 1.40 1.49
N PRO A 16 2.31 1.49 2.78
CA PRO A 16 3.54 0.83 3.23
C PRO A 16 3.58 -0.67 2.90
N LYS A 17 4.77 -1.17 2.51
CA LYS A 17 5.04 -2.60 2.21
C LYS A 17 4.34 -3.19 0.99
N THR A 18 3.89 -2.35 0.08
CA THR A 18 3.34 -2.76 -1.23
C THR A 18 4.25 -2.31 -2.38
N GLY A 19 5.55 -2.61 -2.31
CA GLY A 19 6.51 -2.27 -3.39
C GLY A 19 6.87 -0.78 -3.49
N THR A 20 6.53 0.03 -2.48
CA THR A 20 6.63 1.50 -2.55
C THR A 20 8.01 2.03 -2.93
N THR A 21 9.09 1.34 -2.56
CA THR A 21 10.46 1.79 -2.86
C THR A 21 10.78 1.65 -4.34
N ALA A 22 10.49 0.49 -4.94
CA ALA A 22 10.71 0.26 -6.38
C ALA A 22 9.88 1.25 -7.21
N ILE A 23 8.59 1.41 -6.87
CA ILE A 23 7.70 2.35 -7.55
C ILE A 23 8.21 3.78 -7.44
N GLN A 24 8.69 4.19 -6.27
CA GLN A 24 9.22 5.53 -6.08
C GLN A 24 10.49 5.77 -6.88
N LEU A 25 11.42 4.81 -6.93
CA LEU A 25 12.66 4.96 -7.70
C LEU A 25 12.37 5.08 -9.20
N ALA A 26 11.47 4.23 -9.72
CA ALA A 26 11.09 4.23 -11.12
C ALA A 26 10.29 5.47 -11.53
N LEU A 27 9.32 5.90 -10.72
CA LEU A 27 8.39 6.97 -11.12
C LEU A 27 8.85 8.37 -10.72
N ARG A 28 9.75 8.52 -9.73
CA ARG A 28 10.17 9.85 -9.27
C ARG A 28 10.74 10.76 -10.37
N PRO A 29 11.52 10.29 -11.37
CA PRO A 29 11.99 11.13 -12.47
C PRO A 29 10.85 11.78 -13.28
N HIS A 30 9.65 11.20 -13.26
CA HIS A 30 8.49 11.69 -13.99
C HIS A 30 7.56 12.58 -13.14
N ALA A 31 7.80 12.70 -11.83
CA ALA A 31 6.89 13.37 -10.91
C ALA A 31 7.15 14.88 -10.83
N ASP A 32 6.12 15.67 -11.05
CA ASP A 32 6.16 17.14 -10.94
C ASP A 32 6.12 17.60 -9.48
N ILE A 33 5.43 16.86 -8.60
CA ILE A 33 5.34 17.17 -7.18
C ILE A 33 5.65 15.92 -6.35
N VAL A 34 6.56 16.07 -5.38
CA VAL A 34 7.02 14.99 -4.50
C VAL A 34 6.88 15.38 -3.03
N PHE A 35 5.98 14.73 -2.31
CA PHE A 35 5.83 14.94 -0.85
C PHE A 35 6.79 14.04 -0.06
N LYS A 36 7.90 14.63 0.43
CA LYS A 36 8.96 13.93 1.19
C LYS A 36 8.70 13.90 2.71
N LYS A 37 9.49 13.08 3.43
CA LYS A 37 9.60 13.02 4.92
C LYS A 37 8.28 12.70 5.64
N ALA A 38 7.89 13.41 6.70
CA ALA A 38 6.78 13.06 7.61
C ALA A 38 5.42 12.86 6.90
N GLN A 39 5.26 13.35 5.67
CA GLN A 39 4.09 13.15 4.82
C GLN A 39 4.22 11.97 3.85
N LYS A 40 5.19 11.06 4.05
CA LYS A 40 5.51 9.99 3.09
C LYS A 40 4.34 9.04 2.80
N HIS A 41 3.49 8.76 3.77
CA HIS A 41 2.34 7.87 3.58
C HIS A 41 1.09 8.65 3.93
N LEU A 42 0.64 9.44 2.96
CA LEU A 42 -0.61 10.18 3.06
C LEU A 42 -1.76 9.23 2.78
N THR A 43 -2.76 9.17 3.66
CA THR A 43 -3.96 8.33 3.42
C THR A 43 -4.75 8.85 2.22
N ALA A 44 -5.47 7.97 1.53
CA ALA A 44 -6.37 8.33 0.45
C ALA A 44 -7.40 9.37 0.91
N ARG A 45 -7.88 9.28 2.17
CA ARG A 45 -8.75 10.29 2.77
C ARG A 45 -8.12 11.68 2.79
N ARG A 46 -6.85 11.79 3.16
CA ARG A 46 -6.15 13.08 3.20
C ARG A 46 -5.82 13.57 1.80
N PHE A 47 -5.53 12.67 0.86
CA PHE A 47 -5.35 13.00 -0.56
C PHE A 47 -6.61 13.69 -1.10
N HIS A 48 -7.76 13.03 -0.96
CA HIS A 48 -9.06 13.53 -1.41
C HIS A 48 -9.45 14.86 -0.78
N ARG A 49 -9.21 15.03 0.52
CA ARG A 49 -9.66 16.25 1.23
C ARG A 49 -8.74 17.45 1.09
N ARG A 50 -7.47 17.24 0.76
CA ARG A 50 -6.46 18.31 0.84
C ARG A 50 -5.69 18.48 -0.45
N ILE A 51 -5.21 17.38 -1.03
CA ILE A 51 -4.27 17.43 -2.15
C ILE A 51 -5.01 17.55 -3.47
N ARG A 52 -6.04 16.71 -3.69
CA ARG A 52 -6.83 16.74 -4.92
C ARG A 52 -7.52 18.10 -5.16
N PRO A 53 -8.17 18.74 -4.17
CA PRO A 53 -8.78 20.07 -4.35
C PRO A 53 -7.72 21.14 -4.62
N PHE A 54 -6.61 21.13 -3.85
CA PHE A 54 -5.51 22.07 -4.04
C PHE A 54 -4.96 22.04 -5.48
N VAL A 55 -4.71 20.84 -6.03
CA VAL A 55 -4.19 20.72 -7.41
C VAL A 55 -5.22 21.17 -8.44
N HIS A 56 -6.49 20.85 -8.23
CA HIS A 56 -7.57 21.31 -9.11
C HIS A 56 -7.71 22.83 -9.11
N GLU A 57 -7.73 23.46 -7.93
CA GLU A 57 -7.87 24.91 -7.78
C GLU A 57 -6.64 25.67 -8.32
N THR A 58 -5.44 25.13 -8.11
CA THR A 58 -4.19 25.82 -8.49
C THR A 58 -3.85 25.61 -9.97
N PHE A 59 -4.10 24.42 -10.52
CA PHE A 59 -3.63 24.04 -11.86
C PHE A 59 -4.76 23.68 -12.84
N GLY A 60 -6.02 23.63 -12.40
CA GLY A 60 -7.14 23.19 -13.22
C GLY A 60 -7.15 21.67 -13.50
N ILE A 61 -6.32 20.89 -12.80
CA ILE A 61 -6.11 19.46 -13.09
C ILE A 61 -6.95 18.59 -12.14
N ARG A 62 -7.75 17.70 -12.71
CA ARG A 62 -8.49 16.67 -11.97
C ARG A 62 -7.65 15.42 -11.85
N LEU A 63 -6.98 15.27 -10.70
CA LEU A 63 -6.17 14.09 -10.44
C LEU A 63 -7.03 12.85 -10.19
N GLU A 64 -6.70 11.77 -10.90
CA GLU A 64 -6.96 10.42 -10.44
C GLU A 64 -5.85 9.94 -9.52
N SER A 65 -6.12 8.90 -8.73
CA SER A 65 -5.19 8.30 -7.79
C SER A 65 -5.05 6.81 -8.01
N PHE A 66 -3.85 6.29 -7.82
CA PHE A 66 -3.63 4.85 -7.78
C PHE A 66 -2.87 4.42 -6.53
N ALA A 67 -3.11 3.18 -6.10
CA ALA A 67 -2.39 2.53 -5.03
C ALA A 67 -2.25 1.03 -5.29
N MET A 68 -1.39 0.38 -4.51
CA MET A 68 -1.32 -1.07 -4.45
C MET A 68 -1.88 -1.60 -3.13
N LEU A 69 -2.48 -2.79 -3.17
CA LEU A 69 -2.88 -3.59 -2.02
C LEU A 69 -2.19 -4.95 -2.11
N ARG A 70 -1.64 -5.44 -1.00
CA ARG A 70 -1.04 -6.78 -0.91
C ARG A 70 -1.96 -7.73 -0.15
N ASP A 71 -1.82 -9.04 -0.38
CA ASP A 71 -2.41 -10.05 0.50
C ASP A 71 -2.12 -9.70 1.99
N PRO A 72 -3.12 -9.75 2.89
CA PRO A 72 -2.93 -9.32 4.28
C PRO A 72 -1.88 -10.12 5.07
N GLU A 73 -1.78 -11.44 4.86
CA GLU A 73 -0.77 -12.28 5.52
C GLU A 73 0.62 -11.92 5.00
N ASP A 74 0.74 -11.79 3.68
CA ASP A 74 1.98 -11.50 3.00
C ASP A 74 2.45 -10.04 3.23
N HIS A 75 1.51 -9.13 3.49
CA HIS A 75 1.76 -7.77 3.99
C HIS A 75 2.41 -7.80 5.37
N LEU A 76 1.84 -8.56 6.31
CA LEU A 76 2.44 -8.74 7.64
C LEU A 76 3.79 -9.43 7.57
N ARG A 77 3.96 -10.40 6.66
CA ARG A 77 5.26 -11.04 6.40
C ARG A 77 6.31 -10.05 5.94
N SER A 78 5.94 -9.11 5.07
CA SER A 78 6.84 -8.03 4.62
C SER A 78 7.23 -7.08 5.76
N TRP A 79 6.28 -6.79 6.67
CA TRP A 79 6.56 -6.03 7.88
C TRP A 79 7.49 -6.76 8.84
N TYR A 80 7.22 -8.04 9.09
CA TYR A 80 8.04 -8.89 9.95
C TYR A 80 9.48 -8.96 9.45
N LYS A 81 9.71 -9.31 8.17
CA LYS A 81 11.04 -9.33 7.56
C LYS A 81 11.77 -7.98 7.62
N TYR A 82 11.02 -6.88 7.62
CA TYR A 82 11.63 -5.55 7.81
C TYR A 82 11.97 -5.28 9.27
N ARG A 83 11.13 -5.73 10.21
CA ARG A 83 11.34 -5.56 11.64
C ARG A 83 12.33 -6.55 12.25
N THR A 84 12.73 -7.59 11.52
CA THR A 84 13.77 -8.55 11.93
C THR A 84 15.17 -8.16 11.45
N ARG A 85 15.33 -6.99 10.84
CA ARG A 85 16.59 -6.51 10.29
C ARG A 85 17.56 -6.08 11.39
N ASP A 86 18.83 -6.45 11.24
CA ASP A 86 19.86 -6.16 12.23
C ASP A 86 20.11 -4.66 12.42
N GLU A 87 19.89 -3.85 11.38
CA GLU A 87 20.04 -2.39 11.43
C GLU A 87 19.05 -1.69 12.36
N ILE A 88 18.02 -2.40 12.84
CA ILE A 88 17.10 -1.88 13.84
C ILE A 88 17.09 -2.68 15.13
N ARG A 89 18.08 -3.56 15.36
CA ARG A 89 18.13 -4.47 16.53
C ARG A 89 17.98 -3.75 17.87
N ASP A 90 18.54 -2.56 18.01
CA ASP A 90 18.49 -1.76 19.24
C ASP A 90 17.22 -0.91 19.37
N LYS A 91 16.27 -1.04 18.45
CA LYS A 91 15.02 -0.26 18.43
C LYS A 91 13.85 -1.06 19.00
N PRO A 92 12.88 -0.40 19.64
CA PRO A 92 11.69 -1.08 20.17
C PRO A 92 10.85 -1.76 19.09
N GLU A 93 10.99 -1.38 17.82
CA GLU A 93 10.32 -2.02 16.70
C GLU A 93 10.97 -3.33 16.23
N PHE A 94 12.12 -3.73 16.79
CA PHE A 94 12.77 -4.98 16.41
C PHE A 94 11.91 -6.19 16.79
N ALA A 95 11.65 -7.07 15.83
CA ALA A 95 10.82 -8.26 15.97
C ALA A 95 11.61 -9.57 15.80
N GLY A 96 12.95 -9.51 15.66
CA GLY A 96 13.78 -10.70 15.41
C GLY A 96 13.80 -11.72 16.55
N HIS A 97 13.30 -11.36 17.72
CA HIS A 97 13.14 -12.25 18.88
C HIS A 97 11.82 -13.04 18.86
N LEU A 98 10.92 -12.76 17.91
CA LEU A 98 9.63 -13.46 17.75
C LEU A 98 9.68 -14.38 16.54
N SER A 99 8.93 -15.49 16.57
CA SER A 99 8.54 -16.19 15.34
C SER A 99 7.53 -15.35 14.55
N PHE A 100 7.32 -15.67 13.27
CA PHE A 100 6.28 -14.98 12.49
C PHE A 100 4.87 -15.20 13.07
N ASP A 101 4.57 -16.41 13.55
CA ASP A 101 3.29 -16.69 14.19
C ASP A 101 3.07 -15.85 15.46
N ALA A 102 4.08 -15.78 16.33
CA ALA A 102 4.04 -14.94 17.53
C ALA A 102 3.90 -13.45 17.17
N PHE A 103 4.57 -12.99 16.11
CA PHE A 103 4.43 -11.64 15.60
C PHE A 103 3.01 -11.34 15.12
N VAL A 104 2.38 -12.23 14.34
CA VAL A 104 0.99 -12.04 13.89
C VAL A 104 0.04 -12.02 15.08
N ASN A 105 0.21 -12.92 16.04
CA ASN A 105 -0.58 -12.91 17.27
C ASN A 105 -0.44 -11.58 18.05
N ALA A 106 0.77 -11.02 18.13
CA ALA A 106 1.03 -9.73 18.74
C ALA A 106 0.44 -8.55 17.92
N VAL A 107 0.40 -8.64 16.59
CA VAL A 107 -0.26 -7.62 15.74
C VAL A 107 -1.78 -7.62 15.99
N LEU A 108 -2.34 -8.78 16.31
CA LEU A 108 -3.78 -8.97 16.54
C LEU A 108 -4.19 -8.78 18.01
N SER A 109 -3.28 -8.41 18.92
CA SER A 109 -3.64 -8.13 20.32
C SER A 109 -4.24 -6.73 20.48
N ASP A 110 -5.00 -6.54 21.56
CA ASP A 110 -5.64 -5.25 21.86
C ASP A 110 -4.62 -4.16 22.21
N ASP A 111 -3.51 -4.54 22.84
CA ASP A 111 -2.37 -3.68 23.13
C ASP A 111 -1.10 -4.26 22.47
N PRO A 112 -0.86 -3.97 21.18
CA PRO A 112 0.29 -4.52 20.47
C PRO A 112 1.59 -3.83 20.93
N PRO A 113 2.66 -4.58 21.21
CA PRO A 113 3.97 -3.99 21.51
C PRO A 113 4.49 -3.20 20.30
N ALA A 114 5.48 -2.31 20.50
CA ALA A 114 6.01 -1.45 19.44
C ALA A 114 6.41 -2.22 18.16
N CYS A 115 7.02 -3.40 18.31
CA CYS A 115 7.37 -4.29 17.22
C CYS A 115 6.16 -4.87 16.46
N ALA A 116 4.95 -4.83 17.01
CA ALA A 116 3.72 -5.34 16.40
C ALA A 116 2.65 -4.27 16.10
N GLN A 117 2.94 -2.98 16.38
CA GLN A 117 2.08 -1.84 16.00
C GLN A 117 2.04 -1.63 14.48
N ILE A 118 1.31 -2.48 13.76
CA ILE A 118 1.15 -2.47 12.31
C ILE A 118 -0.31 -2.19 11.96
N GLY A 119 -0.56 -1.02 11.35
CA GLY A 119 -1.89 -0.66 10.87
C GLY A 119 -2.39 -1.55 9.72
N SER A 120 -3.69 -1.43 9.43
CA SER A 120 -4.33 -2.07 8.28
C SER A 120 -4.12 -1.26 6.99
N GLN A 121 -4.05 -1.94 5.85
CA GLN A 121 -4.05 -1.28 4.54
C GLN A 121 -5.35 -0.52 4.28
N MET A 122 -6.47 -0.97 4.86
CA MET A 122 -7.78 -0.29 4.77
C MET A 122 -7.73 1.13 5.33
N ALA A 123 -6.98 1.37 6.41
CA ALA A 123 -6.82 2.70 6.98
C ALA A 123 -6.11 3.69 6.03
N MET A 124 -5.30 3.16 5.09
CA MET A 124 -4.64 3.95 4.06
C MET A 124 -5.54 4.21 2.86
N LEU A 125 -6.46 3.29 2.55
CA LEU A 125 -7.19 3.25 1.29
C LEU A 125 -8.64 3.72 1.38
N THR A 126 -9.26 3.68 2.56
CA THR A 126 -10.71 3.83 2.72
C THR A 126 -11.14 5.08 3.48
N GLY A 127 -12.40 5.45 3.28
CA GLY A 127 -13.10 6.52 3.99
C GLY A 127 -14.12 5.98 4.99
N ARG A 128 -15.12 6.81 5.33
CA ARG A 128 -16.23 6.39 6.19
C ARG A 128 -16.95 5.19 5.56
N GLY A 129 -17.28 4.19 6.38
CA GLY A 129 -18.01 2.99 5.95
C GLY A 129 -17.19 2.04 5.05
N GLY A 130 -15.86 2.11 5.06
CA GLY A 130 -15.01 1.19 4.30
C GLY A 130 -14.97 1.45 2.78
N ARG A 131 -15.54 2.57 2.32
CA ARG A 131 -15.50 2.96 0.91
C ARG A 131 -14.06 3.19 0.45
N ILE A 132 -13.62 2.49 -0.60
CA ILE A 132 -12.33 2.72 -1.24
C ILE A 132 -12.30 4.14 -1.80
N LEU A 133 -11.22 4.86 -1.52
CA LEU A 133 -11.04 6.23 -1.97
C LEU A 133 -9.98 6.35 -3.06
N VAL A 134 -9.18 5.34 -3.38
CA VAL A 134 -8.31 5.45 -4.57
C VAL A 134 -9.11 5.14 -5.83
N ASP A 135 -8.75 5.76 -6.95
CA ASP A 135 -9.43 5.56 -8.22
C ASP A 135 -9.02 4.20 -8.80
N HIS A 136 -7.72 3.91 -8.87
CA HIS A 136 -7.18 2.64 -9.33
C HIS A 136 -6.52 1.89 -8.16
N LEU A 137 -6.98 0.67 -7.89
CA LEU A 137 -6.35 -0.21 -6.90
C LEU A 137 -5.82 -1.45 -7.60
N ILE A 138 -4.56 -1.77 -7.37
CA ILE A 138 -3.85 -2.86 -8.05
C ILE A 138 -3.31 -3.85 -7.02
N ALA A 139 -3.48 -5.15 -7.26
CA ALA A 139 -2.93 -6.20 -6.42
C ALA A 139 -1.39 -6.22 -6.51
N TYR A 140 -0.71 -6.31 -5.38
CA TYR A 140 0.75 -6.38 -5.30
C TYR A 140 1.31 -7.60 -6.03
N GLU A 141 0.53 -8.67 -6.11
CA GLU A 141 0.85 -9.92 -6.78
C GLU A 141 0.79 -9.79 -8.32
N ARG A 142 0.19 -8.71 -8.83
CA ARG A 142 -0.07 -8.48 -10.25
C ARG A 142 0.67 -7.25 -10.78
N TRP A 143 2.00 -7.31 -10.72
CA TRP A 143 2.88 -6.26 -11.25
C TRP A 143 2.68 -6.02 -12.74
N ASP A 144 2.28 -7.06 -13.50
CA ASP A 144 1.88 -6.96 -14.90
C ASP A 144 0.74 -5.94 -15.10
N GLN A 145 -0.21 -5.88 -14.18
CA GLN A 145 -1.32 -4.92 -14.22
C GLN A 145 -0.87 -3.49 -13.89
N LEU A 146 0.10 -3.35 -12.97
CA LEU A 146 0.73 -2.06 -12.70
C LEU A 146 1.51 -1.56 -13.91
N GLU A 147 2.33 -2.41 -14.52
CA GLU A 147 3.10 -2.08 -15.72
C GLU A 147 2.19 -1.66 -16.86
N THR A 148 1.15 -2.45 -17.16
CA THR A 148 0.17 -2.15 -18.20
C THR A 148 -0.52 -0.80 -17.94
N PHE A 149 -1.02 -0.59 -16.71
CA PHE A 149 -1.65 0.68 -16.33
C PHE A 149 -0.72 1.89 -16.50
N LEU A 150 0.56 1.76 -16.14
CA LEU A 150 1.52 2.85 -16.24
C LEU A 150 1.99 3.07 -17.67
N VAL A 151 2.12 2.02 -18.49
CA VAL A 151 2.39 2.17 -19.93
C VAL A 151 1.26 2.95 -20.60
N ASP A 152 0.01 2.56 -20.35
CA ASP A 152 -1.16 3.25 -20.89
C ASP A 152 -1.22 4.70 -20.40
N ARG A 153 -0.86 4.96 -19.14
CA ARG A 153 -0.94 6.32 -18.59
C ARG A 153 0.21 7.22 -19.03
N PHE A 154 1.43 6.72 -19.06
CA PHE A 154 2.63 7.50 -19.35
C PHE A 154 3.03 7.45 -20.82
N GLN A 155 2.38 6.62 -21.64
CA GLN A 155 2.68 6.39 -23.06
C GLN A 155 4.14 5.97 -23.29
N GLN A 156 4.74 5.31 -22.30
CA GLN A 156 6.10 4.81 -22.32
C GLN A 156 6.26 3.66 -21.33
N ARG A 157 7.28 2.81 -21.54
CA ARG A 157 7.61 1.74 -20.60
C ARG A 157 8.28 2.30 -19.34
N ILE A 158 7.74 1.93 -18.18
CA ILE A 158 8.36 2.17 -16.87
C ILE A 158 8.96 0.84 -16.40
N THR A 159 10.27 0.81 -16.17
CA THR A 159 10.97 -0.39 -15.68
C THR A 159 11.11 -0.35 -14.17
N PHE A 160 10.80 -1.47 -13.51
CA PHE A 160 10.98 -1.63 -12.07
C PHE A 160 12.13 -2.59 -11.78
N GLU A 161 13.17 -2.06 -11.14
CA GLU A 161 14.21 -2.92 -10.58
C GLU A 161 13.73 -3.57 -9.29
N PRO A 162 13.98 -4.87 -9.06
CA PRO A 162 13.72 -5.51 -7.78
C PRO A 162 14.43 -4.74 -6.65
N GLN A 163 13.67 -4.31 -5.64
CA GLN A 163 14.20 -3.61 -4.48
C GLN A 163 13.87 -4.37 -3.20
N ASN A 164 14.84 -4.46 -2.28
CA ASN A 164 14.68 -5.13 -0.98
C ASN A 164 14.32 -6.62 -1.09
N VAL A 165 15.20 -7.42 -1.70
CA VAL A 165 15.21 -8.87 -1.49
C VAL A 165 15.51 -9.09 -0.01
N SER A 166 14.47 -9.16 0.81
CA SER A 166 14.63 -9.33 2.25
C SER A 166 15.11 -10.75 2.50
N PRO A 167 15.99 -10.98 3.50
CA PRO A 167 16.54 -12.29 3.77
C PRO A 167 15.43 -13.34 3.91
N PHE A 168 15.76 -14.58 3.54
CA PHE A 168 14.88 -15.70 3.81
C PHE A 168 14.69 -15.79 5.33
N VAL A 169 13.43 -15.68 5.77
CA VAL A 169 13.05 -15.88 7.16
C VAL A 169 11.95 -16.91 7.13
N THR A 170 12.12 -18.00 7.89
CA THR A 170 11.07 -18.98 8.12
C THR A 170 9.89 -18.25 8.73
N ALA A 171 8.84 -18.08 7.95
CA ALA A 171 7.69 -17.28 8.30
C ALA A 171 6.43 -18.12 8.16
N GLU A 172 6.44 -19.34 8.67
CA GLU A 172 5.22 -20.14 8.68
C GLU A 172 4.20 -19.54 9.64
N LEU A 173 2.94 -19.61 9.25
CA LEU A 173 1.82 -19.16 10.07
C LEU A 173 0.94 -20.36 10.37
N GLU A 174 0.67 -20.60 11.65
CA GLU A 174 -0.14 -21.73 12.07
C GLU A 174 -1.58 -21.58 11.55
N PRO A 175 -2.27 -22.69 11.22
CA PRO A 175 -3.65 -22.63 10.73
C PRO A 175 -4.60 -21.85 11.64
N ARG A 176 -4.43 -21.98 12.96
CA ARG A 176 -5.24 -21.26 13.96
C ARG A 176 -5.00 -19.75 13.91
N THR A 177 -3.75 -19.32 13.85
CA THR A 177 -3.38 -17.90 13.76
C THR A 177 -3.83 -17.32 12.41
N ARG A 178 -3.69 -18.07 11.31
CA ARG A 178 -4.21 -17.68 9.99
C ARG A 178 -5.72 -17.44 10.01
N ALA A 179 -6.50 -18.35 10.61
CA ALA A 179 -7.95 -18.17 10.72
C ALA A 179 -8.31 -16.91 11.53
N ARG A 180 -7.58 -16.64 12.63
CA ARG A 180 -7.74 -15.41 13.41
C ARG A 180 -7.40 -14.15 12.61
N LEU A 181 -6.31 -14.18 11.84
CA LEU A 181 -5.92 -13.08 10.96
C LEU A 181 -7.00 -12.79 9.91
N GLN A 182 -7.53 -13.85 9.27
CA GLN A 182 -8.58 -13.72 8.28
C GLN A 182 -9.86 -13.10 8.87
N ALA A 183 -10.24 -13.49 10.09
CA ALA A 183 -11.38 -12.91 10.79
C ALA A 183 -11.13 -11.44 11.18
N ALA A 184 -9.98 -11.15 11.80
CA ALA A 184 -9.64 -9.81 12.28
C ALA A 184 -9.44 -8.79 11.15
N ARG A 185 -8.93 -9.22 9.99
CA ARG A 185 -8.74 -8.38 8.80
C ARG A 185 -9.74 -8.67 7.69
N ARG A 186 -10.94 -9.15 8.03
CA ARG A 186 -11.95 -9.60 7.06
C ARG A 186 -12.18 -8.62 5.91
N ALA A 187 -12.33 -7.33 6.21
CA ALA A 187 -12.56 -6.30 5.18
C ALA A 187 -11.37 -6.13 4.21
N GLU A 188 -10.14 -6.32 4.68
CA GLU A 188 -8.93 -6.28 3.85
C GLU A 188 -8.79 -7.55 3.01
N VAL A 189 -9.11 -8.72 3.59
CA VAL A 189 -9.17 -10.01 2.90
C VAL A 189 -10.21 -9.99 1.78
N ASP A 190 -11.43 -9.54 2.08
CA ASP A 190 -12.51 -9.44 1.09
C ASP A 190 -12.15 -8.46 -0.04
N LEU A 191 -11.45 -7.37 0.28
CA LEU A 191 -10.98 -6.42 -0.74
C LEU A 191 -9.89 -7.04 -1.62
N HIS A 192 -8.94 -7.77 -1.04
CA HIS A 192 -7.90 -8.48 -1.79
C HIS A 192 -8.49 -9.56 -2.69
N ALA A 193 -9.41 -10.39 -2.19
CA ALA A 193 -10.11 -11.39 -3.00
C ALA A 193 -10.83 -10.75 -4.20
N ARG A 194 -11.57 -9.65 -3.96
CA ARG A 194 -12.25 -8.90 -5.04
C ARG A 194 -11.29 -8.32 -6.07
N LEU A 195 -10.08 -7.91 -5.68
CA LEU A 195 -9.06 -7.47 -6.63
C LEU A 195 -8.59 -8.64 -7.49
N MET A 196 -8.31 -9.78 -6.88
CA MET A 196 -7.84 -10.97 -7.59
C MET A 196 -8.89 -11.51 -8.57
N ASP A 197 -10.17 -11.51 -8.17
CA ASP A 197 -11.30 -11.88 -9.04
C ASP A 197 -11.45 -10.90 -10.23
N ALA A 198 -11.07 -9.63 -10.04
CA ALA A 198 -11.02 -8.60 -11.08
C ALA A 198 -9.66 -8.56 -11.79
N GLU A 199 -9.01 -9.71 -11.96
CA GLU A 199 -7.72 -9.88 -12.63
C GLU A 199 -6.58 -9.03 -12.05
N GLY A 200 -6.68 -8.66 -10.77
CA GLY A 200 -5.65 -7.89 -10.06
C GLY A 200 -5.82 -6.37 -10.11
N LYS A 201 -6.89 -5.84 -10.70
CA LYS A 201 -7.09 -4.39 -10.79
C LYS A 201 -8.56 -3.99 -10.66
N LEU A 202 -8.83 -3.12 -9.70
CA LEU A 202 -10.09 -2.39 -9.61
C LEU A 202 -9.89 -0.99 -10.20
N ALA A 203 -10.62 -0.70 -11.27
CA ALA A 203 -10.73 0.63 -11.85
C ALA A 203 -11.73 1.49 -11.06
N PRO A 204 -11.70 2.82 -11.22
CA PRO A 204 -12.69 3.67 -10.57
C PRO A 204 -14.08 3.25 -11.02
N ARG A 205 -15.06 3.29 -10.11
CA ARG A 205 -16.46 3.11 -10.49
C ARG A 205 -16.82 4.23 -11.47
N THR A 206 -16.97 3.88 -12.74
CA THR A 206 -17.54 4.76 -13.76
C THR A 206 -18.91 5.21 -13.25
N GLY A 207 -19.07 6.51 -12.96
CA GLY A 207 -20.40 7.10 -12.77
C GLY A 207 -20.68 7.90 -11.49
N GLN A 208 -19.76 8.08 -10.54
CA GLN A 208 -19.97 9.08 -9.47
C GLN A 208 -18.72 9.90 -9.24
N ALA A 209 -18.69 11.08 -9.84
CA ALA A 209 -17.87 12.18 -9.37
C ALA A 209 -18.06 12.31 -7.84
N PRO A 210 -17.00 12.20 -7.03
CA PRO A 210 -17.13 12.56 -5.63
C PRO A 210 -17.30 14.08 -5.60
N LEU A 211 -18.48 14.52 -5.15
CA LEU A 211 -18.70 15.86 -4.62
C LEU A 211 -17.62 16.19 -3.57
#